data_AF-A0A6J1WNK5-F1
#
_entry.id   AF-A0A6J1WNK5-F1
#
_cell.length_a   1.000
_cell.length_b   1.000
_cell.length_c   1.000
_cell.angle_alpha   90.00
_cell.angle_beta   90.00
_cell.angle_gamma   90.00
#
_symmetry.space_group_name_H-M   'P 1'
#
loop_
_entity.id
_entity.type
_entity.pdbx_description
1 polymer ?
#
loop_
_entity_poly.entity_id
_entity_poly.type
_entity_poly.pdbx_seq_one_letter_code
_entity_poly.pdbx_strand_id
1 'polypeptide(L)' 'AHRLWAHKSYKAKWPLRLILVAFNTLAFQDSAIDWSRDHRMHHKYSETDADPHNAT' A
#
# COMPACT_ATOMS: atom_id res chain seq x y z
N ALA A 1 2.85 3.84 1.21
CA ALA A 1 2.53 2.39 1.28
C ALA A 1 3.05 1.56 0.09
N HIS A 2 2.80 1.96 -1.17
CA HIS A 2 3.02 1.19 -2.41
C HIS A 2 4.32 0.35 -2.54
N ARG A 3 5.46 0.94 -2.91
CA ARG A 3 6.66 0.17 -3.30
C ARG A 3 7.32 -0.59 -2.15
N LEU A 4 7.35 0.01 -0.95
CA LEU A 4 8.04 -0.57 0.22
C LEU A 4 7.20 -1.66 0.90
N TRP A 5 5.93 -1.39 1.21
CA TRP A 5 5.10 -2.29 2.02
C TRP A 5 4.21 -3.20 1.18
N ALA A 6 3.60 -2.69 0.10
CA ALA A 6 2.77 -3.52 -0.78
C ALA A 6 3.64 -4.46 -1.63
N HIS A 7 4.61 -3.91 -2.36
CA HIS A 7 5.43 -4.68 -3.33
C HIS A 7 6.78 -5.17 -2.81
N LYS A 8 7.26 -4.67 -1.66
CA LYS A 8 8.58 -5.02 -1.12
C LYS A 8 9.73 -4.87 -2.14
N SER A 9 9.64 -3.89 -3.05
CA SER A 9 10.58 -3.71 -4.16
C SER A 9 11.99 -3.30 -3.72
N TYR A 10 12.15 -2.83 -2.48
CA TYR A 10 13.44 -2.48 -1.89
C TYR A 10 13.42 -2.64 -0.36
N LYS A 11 14.61 -2.67 0.26
CA LYS A 11 14.78 -2.67 1.71
C LYS A 11 15.19 -1.28 2.20
N ALA A 12 14.34 -0.63 2.99
CA ALA A 12 14.67 0.61 3.69
C ALA A 12 15.30 0.33 5.06
N LYS A 13 16.28 1.14 5.47
CA LYS A 13 16.76 1.20 6.87
C LYS A 13 15.73 1.91 7.75
N TRP A 14 15.83 1.72 9.06
CA TRP A 14 14.85 2.21 10.03
C TRP A 14 14.52 3.72 9.93
N PRO A 15 15.49 4.65 9.78
CA PRO A 15 15.19 6.07 9.67
C PRO A 15 14.28 6.40 8.48
N LEU A 16 14.56 5.80 7.32
CA LEU A 16 13.75 5.99 6.12
C LEU A 16 12.34 5.39 6.29
N ARG A 17 12.22 4.23 6.96
CA ARG A 17 10.88 3.64 7.25
C ARG A 17 10.04 4.58 8.11
N LEU A 18 10.65 5.24 9.09
CA LEU A 18 9.97 6.19 9.98
C LEU A 18 9.49 7.43 9.20
N ILE A 19 10.35 8.02 8.37
CA ILE A 19 9.98 9.17 7.52
C ILE A 19 8.82 8.80 6.60
N LEU A 20 8.90 7.63 5.94
CA LEU A 20 7.87 7.20 5.00
C LEU A 20 6.53 6.90 5.68
N VAL A 21 6.51 6.38 6.92
CA VAL A 21 5.24 6.14 7.63
C VAL A 21 4.63 7.43 8.16
N ALA A 22 5.46 8.41 8.55
CA ALA A 22 5.00 9.75 8.88
C ALA A 22 4.34 10.43 7.65
N PHE A 23 4.98 10.35 6.48
CA PHE A 23 4.38 10.85 5.24
C PHE A 23 3.12 10.09 4.82
N ASN A 24 3.06 8.77 5.06
CA ASN A 24 1.83 8.00 4.84
C ASN A 24 0.69 8.48 5.75
N THR A 25 1.00 8.84 7.00
CA THR A 25 0.00 9.37 7.95
C THR A 25 -0.52 10.72 7.48
N LEU A 26 0.36 11.61 7.00
CA LEU A 26 -0.03 12.91 6.44
C LEU A 26 -0.83 12.79 5.13
N ALA A 27 -0.61 11.72 4.36
CA ALA A 27 -1.35 11.48 3.12
C ALA A 27 -2.82 11.10 3.35
N PHE A 28 -3.18 10.64 4.55
CA PHE A 28 -4.56 10.31 4.95
C PHE A 28 -5.27 9.31 4.00
N GLN A 29 -4.55 8.25 3.62
CA GLN A 29 -5.03 7.16 2.75
C GLN A 29 -5.00 5.83 3.51
N ASP A 30 -5.59 5.79 4.70
CA ASP A 30 -5.53 4.69 5.65
C ASP A 30 -4.11 4.33 6.14
N SER A 31 -4.06 3.34 7.04
CA SER A 31 -2.79 2.83 7.55
C SER A 31 -1.98 2.20 6.41
N ALA A 32 -0.64 2.25 6.51
CA ALA A 32 0.21 1.62 5.51
C ALA A 32 -0.03 0.10 5.38
N ILE A 33 -0.63 -0.54 6.40
CA ILE A 33 -0.99 -1.96 6.40
C ILE A 33 -2.26 -2.18 5.59
N ASP A 34 -3.34 -1.46 5.89
CA ASP A 34 -4.63 -1.60 5.20
C ASP A 34 -4.50 -1.24 3.72
N TRP A 35 -3.86 -0.10 3.42
CA TRP A 35 -3.57 0.29 2.05
C TRP A 35 -2.79 -0.80 1.30
N SER A 36 -1.79 -1.41 1.95
CA SER A 36 -1.00 -2.48 1.32
C SER A 36 -1.78 -3.77 1.11
N ARG A 37 -2.77 -4.08 1.97
CA ARG A 37 -3.69 -5.21 1.80
C ARG A 37 -4.54 -4.96 0.56
N ASP A 38 -5.21 -3.82 0.50
CA ASP A 38 -6.17 -3.51 -0.55
C ASP A 38 -5.47 -3.37 -1.91
N HIS A 39 -4.29 -2.75 -1.93
CA HIS A 39 -3.45 -2.69 -3.12
C HIS A 39 -3.04 -4.07 -3.66
N ARG A 40 -2.79 -5.05 -2.78
CA ARG A 40 -2.50 -6.43 -3.19
C ARG A 40 -3.75 -7.14 -3.71
N MET A 41 -4.91 -6.89 -3.11
CA MET A 41 -6.18 -7.41 -3.59
C MET A 41 -6.48 -6.87 -4.98
N HIS A 42 -6.31 -5.55 -5.18
CA HIS A 42 -6.46 -4.89 -6.48
C HIS A 42 -5.57 -5.52 -7.55
N HIS A 43 -4.28 -5.71 -7.29
CA HIS A 43 -3.40 -6.39 -8.26
C HIS A 43 -3.75 -7.86 -8.51
N LYS A 44 -4.20 -8.60 -7.49
CA LYS A 44 -4.46 -10.04 -7.60
C LYS A 44 -5.79 -10.34 -8.30
N TYR A 45 -6.78 -9.49 -8.09
CA TYR A 45 -8.16 -9.71 -8.50
C TYR A 45 -8.69 -8.58 -9.39
N SER A 46 -7.82 -7.84 -10.07
CA SER A 46 -8.16 -6.73 -10.97
C SER A 46 -9.32 -7.08 -11.89
N GLU A 47 -10.27 -6.14 -12.01
CA GLU A 47 -11.48 -6.29 -12.84
C GLU A 47 -12.37 -7.47 -12.41
N THR A 48 -12.46 -7.72 -11.10
CA THR A 48 -13.43 -8.66 -10.52
C THR A 48 -14.07 -8.05 -9.28
N ASP A 49 -15.18 -8.62 -8.80
CA ASP A 49 -15.86 -8.18 -7.58
C ASP A 49 -14.98 -8.24 -6.30
N ALA A 50 -13.86 -8.97 -6.35
CA ALA A 50 -12.91 -9.05 -5.24
C ALA A 50 -11.86 -7.93 -5.26
N ASP A 51 -11.84 -7.07 -6.29
CA ASP A 51 -11.01 -5.87 -6.36
C ASP A 51 -11.68 -4.72 -5.56
N PRO A 52 -11.04 -4.21 -4.49
CA PRO A 52 -11.57 -3.05 -3.75
C PRO A 52 -11.68 -1.77 -4.61
N HIS A 53 -11.05 -1.74 -5.79
CA HIS A 53 -11.09 -0.65 -6.76
C HIS A 53 -11.55 -1.13 -8.14
N ASN A 54 -12.43 -2.14 -8.19
CA ASN A 54 -12.98 -2.66 -9.44
C ASN A 54 -13.46 -1.51 -10.36
N ALA A 55 -12.93 -1.45 -11.58
CA ALA A 55 -13.22 -0.41 -12.56
C ALA A 55 -14.26 -0.83 -13.62
N THR A 56 -14.76 -2.06 -13.52
CA THR A 56 -15.85 -2.63 -14.32
C THR A 56 -17.17 -2.64 -13.57
#